data_AF-A0A6A0ABR7-F1
#
_entry.id   AF-A0A6A0ABR7-F1
#
_cell.length_a   1.000
_cell.length_b   1.000
_cell.length_c   1.000
_cell.angle_alpha   90.00
_cell.angle_beta   90.00
_cell.angle_gamma   90.00
#
_symmetry.space_group_name_H-M   'P 1'
#
loop_
_entity.id
_entity.type
_entity.pdbx_description
1 polymer ?
#
loop_
_entity_poly.entity_id
_entity_poly.type
_entity_poly.pdbx_seq_one_letter_code
_entity_poly.pdbx_strand_id
1 'polypeptide(L)'
;AAVLAKWVIAIDNYQSVKKVVDPKREALRLAEAELASQEQRLADARTRLHDINEHIKVLEARYVKADQAKDALCNEIELAQRRVGQAQKVLTTVRKEVDRWKRNAEASETRHKQVLGEALLASGYLAYLGPVLGSYRLQAEAGWGPVLERHDIALAPGFALAESLGDALLLEQWRDAGLPQSRTAVENALIMAHAPQWALLIDPQELGNAFLKEYYGGQAQGPGHAAHPSPLAKGQAFITLDQSDPGFKEALLRAIEAGAVLLLEDLDEDMDDMIEQVLQQSTFHNQRGELCIKLGEASALYNPRFRMFLTTRRRTPRFPFNILRHITVVNFSITRAQLGELLITATLRHEMPELEAEHGSLIKQRAKNALEIQSLEDQVLHAINTTSTEALLEESEVFNMLVALQASAYAIKSKVHRIEDSQRRINDYFVSRVAILFFVLQDMALVRHTYQFSLRWFMTLFKDALVTLPRANTGKDRLESLTGHFAGMLYGGAARSLFEEDKLPFAVLMLARYMLASQQCNKEEANLLLFGRSEQGKPSLARLTDQSRRLTGAQPS
;
A
#
# COMPACT_ATOMS: atom_id res chain seq x y z
N ALA A 1 143.16 49.99 -16.77
CA ALA A 1 142.62 51.18 -16.06
C ALA A 1 141.13 51.45 -16.35
N ALA A 2 140.66 51.46 -17.61
CA ALA A 2 139.27 51.85 -17.95
C ALA A 2 138.14 50.92 -17.47
N VAL A 3 138.42 49.63 -17.20
CA VAL A 3 137.40 48.64 -16.76
C VAL A 3 137.09 48.78 -15.26
N LEU A 4 138.08 49.16 -14.45
CA LEU A 4 137.92 49.34 -12.99
C LEU A 4 137.07 50.57 -12.65
N ALA A 5 137.19 51.66 -13.42
CA ALA A 5 136.38 52.85 -13.22
C ALA A 5 134.87 52.61 -13.48
N LYS A 6 134.53 51.81 -14.49
CA LYS A 6 133.12 51.42 -14.75
C LYS A 6 132.54 50.53 -13.64
N TRP A 7 133.36 49.67 -13.04
CA TRP A 7 132.92 48.82 -11.93
C TRP A 7 132.65 49.64 -10.66
N VAL A 8 133.48 50.62 -10.35
CA VAL A 8 133.29 51.51 -9.19
C VAL A 8 132.02 52.36 -9.36
N ILE A 9 131.78 52.93 -10.55
CA ILE A 9 130.55 53.70 -10.83
C ILE A 9 129.30 52.80 -10.76
N ALA A 10 129.40 51.55 -11.22
CA ALA A 10 128.29 50.60 -11.12
C ALA A 10 127.98 50.19 -9.67
N ILE A 11 129.00 50.05 -8.82
CA ILE A 11 128.82 49.74 -7.39
C ILE A 11 128.20 50.92 -6.63
N ASP A 12 128.61 52.16 -6.91
CA ASP A 12 128.02 53.34 -6.26
C ASP A 12 126.54 53.54 -6.65
N ASN A 13 126.22 53.34 -7.93
CA ASN A 13 124.83 53.33 -8.41
C ASN A 13 124.00 52.18 -7.82
N TYR A 14 124.59 50.99 -7.64
CA TYR A 14 123.91 49.89 -6.96
C TYR A 14 123.62 50.23 -5.50
N GLN A 15 124.54 50.91 -4.81
CA GLN A 15 124.41 51.24 -3.40
C GLN A 15 123.38 52.37 -3.15
N SER A 16 123.28 53.35 -4.04
CA SER A 16 122.27 54.41 -3.97
C SER A 16 120.85 53.90 -4.24
N VAL A 17 120.68 53.01 -5.23
CA VAL A 17 119.39 52.36 -5.52
C VAL A 17 119.01 51.39 -4.39
N LYS A 18 119.97 50.64 -3.83
CA LYS A 18 119.75 49.70 -2.73
C LYS A 18 119.19 50.38 -1.47
N LYS A 19 119.66 51.58 -1.12
CA LYS A 19 119.12 52.36 0.02
C LYS A 19 117.64 52.73 -0.12
N VAL A 20 117.13 52.86 -1.34
CA VAL A 20 115.71 53.20 -1.61
C VAL A 20 114.85 51.94 -1.76
N VAL A 21 115.43 50.86 -2.27
CA VAL A 21 114.72 49.60 -2.56
C VAL A 21 114.63 48.67 -1.34
N ASP A 22 115.65 48.61 -0.49
CA ASP A 22 115.65 47.78 0.72
C ASP A 22 114.48 48.07 1.68
N PRO A 23 114.16 49.33 2.04
CA PRO A 23 112.99 49.61 2.90
C PRO A 23 111.66 49.31 2.20
N LYS A 24 111.59 49.46 0.86
CA LYS A 24 110.40 49.08 0.09
C LYS A 24 110.21 47.56 0.00
N ARG A 25 111.32 46.81 -0.07
CA ARG A 25 111.32 45.34 0.00
C ARG A 25 110.91 44.84 1.38
N GLU A 26 111.37 45.48 2.45
CA GLU A 26 110.97 45.10 3.81
C GLU A 26 109.51 45.47 4.10
N ALA A 27 109.04 46.64 3.65
CA ALA A 27 107.63 47.02 3.74
C ALA A 27 106.73 46.09 2.92
N LEU A 28 107.17 45.67 1.73
CA LEU A 28 106.48 44.66 0.92
C LEU A 28 106.42 43.32 1.66
N ARG A 29 107.53 42.85 2.23
CA ARG A 29 107.60 41.59 2.98
C ARG A 29 106.65 41.58 4.18
N LEU A 30 106.57 42.70 4.92
CA LEU A 30 105.67 42.85 6.07
C LEU A 30 104.20 42.91 5.62
N ALA A 31 103.89 43.63 4.55
CA ALA A 31 102.55 43.68 3.99
C ALA A 31 102.11 42.32 3.40
N GLU A 32 103.02 41.58 2.76
CA GLU A 32 102.80 40.22 2.28
C GLU A 32 102.57 39.24 3.43
N ALA A 33 103.29 39.39 4.55
CA ALA A 33 103.08 38.58 5.75
C ALA A 33 101.73 38.87 6.44
N GLU A 34 101.34 40.14 6.53
CA GLU A 34 100.03 40.53 7.07
C GLU A 34 98.89 40.09 6.14
N LEU A 35 99.06 40.24 4.82
CA LEU A 35 98.12 39.75 3.81
C LEU A 35 97.94 38.24 3.95
N ALA A 36 99.03 37.48 4.06
CA ALA A 36 98.97 36.02 4.24
C ALA A 36 98.23 35.63 5.54
N SER A 37 98.45 36.36 6.64
CA SER A 37 97.74 36.15 7.91
C SER A 37 96.23 36.42 7.79
N GLN A 38 95.84 37.54 7.15
CA GLN A 38 94.43 37.88 6.95
C GLN A 38 93.74 36.97 5.93
N GLU A 39 94.44 36.56 4.87
CA GLU A 39 93.97 35.56 3.91
C GLU A 39 93.74 34.20 4.58
N GLN A 40 94.60 33.80 5.50
CA GLN A 40 94.43 32.59 6.30
C GLN A 40 93.20 32.68 7.21
N ARG A 41 93.00 33.80 7.91
CA ARG A 41 91.80 34.02 8.74
C ARG A 41 90.52 34.09 7.91
N LEU A 42 90.58 34.68 6.71
CA LEU A 42 89.47 34.72 5.76
C LEU A 42 89.15 33.31 5.23
N ALA A 43 90.17 32.50 4.94
CA ALA A 43 90.01 31.11 4.52
C ALA A 43 89.38 30.26 5.63
N ASP A 44 89.83 30.39 6.87
CA ASP A 44 89.26 29.70 8.04
C ASP A 44 87.80 30.11 8.27
N ALA A 45 87.49 31.41 8.19
CA ALA A 45 86.13 31.92 8.35
C ALA A 45 85.21 31.44 7.21
N ARG A 46 85.68 31.44 5.96
CA ARG A 46 84.95 30.89 4.80
C ARG A 46 84.67 29.41 4.96
N THR A 47 85.64 28.65 5.48
CA THR A 47 85.48 27.21 5.72
C THR A 47 84.42 26.95 6.80
N ARG A 48 84.46 27.68 7.92
CA ARG A 48 83.41 27.57 8.96
C ARG A 48 82.02 27.95 8.46
N LEU A 49 81.93 29.00 7.64
CA LEU A 49 80.66 29.45 7.06
C LEU A 49 80.12 28.40 6.07
N HIS A 50 81.01 27.75 5.31
CA HIS A 50 80.66 26.61 4.47
C HIS A 50 80.13 25.42 5.29
N ASP A 51 80.83 25.03 6.36
CA ASP A 51 80.41 23.94 7.25
C ASP A 51 79.05 24.21 7.92
N ILE A 52 78.82 25.45 8.37
CA ILE A 52 77.55 25.87 8.96
C ILE A 52 76.43 25.83 7.91
N ASN A 53 76.67 26.33 6.69
CA ASN A 53 75.68 26.29 5.62
C ASN A 53 75.34 24.85 5.21
N GLU A 54 76.33 23.95 5.16
CA GLU A 54 76.08 22.53 4.94
C GLU A 54 75.26 21.92 6.08
N HIS A 55 75.56 22.26 7.34
CA HIS A 55 74.74 21.85 8.49
C HIS A 55 73.30 22.36 8.42
N ILE A 56 73.10 23.62 8.01
CA ILE A 56 71.77 24.22 7.84
C ILE A 56 71.00 23.47 6.76
N LYS A 57 71.60 23.19 5.59
CA LYS A 57 70.96 22.40 4.54
C LYS A 57 70.53 21.01 5.03
N VAL A 58 71.37 20.34 5.82
CA VAL A 58 71.05 19.03 6.40
C VAL A 58 69.88 19.14 7.39
N LEU A 59 69.86 20.19 8.22
CA LEU A 59 68.78 20.44 9.17
C LEU A 59 67.46 20.81 8.47
N GLU A 60 67.49 21.65 7.43
CA GLU A 60 66.33 21.98 6.60
C GLU A 60 65.77 20.74 5.92
N ALA A 61 66.64 19.90 5.34
CA ALA A 61 66.22 18.64 4.72
C ALA A 61 65.59 17.67 5.75
N ARG A 62 66.12 17.61 6.98
CA ARG A 62 65.51 16.83 8.08
C ARG A 62 64.18 17.41 8.53
N TYR A 63 64.07 18.74 8.64
CA TYR A 63 62.84 19.42 9.01
C TYR A 63 61.74 19.15 7.99
N VAL A 64 62.01 19.34 6.69
CA VAL A 64 61.04 19.07 5.62
C VAL A 64 60.58 17.61 5.64
N LYS A 65 61.49 16.66 5.84
CA LYS A 65 61.12 15.23 5.99
C LYS A 65 60.26 14.98 7.23
N ALA A 66 60.57 15.60 8.36
CA ALA A 66 59.81 15.45 9.59
C ALA A 66 58.42 16.08 9.48
N ASP A 67 58.30 17.23 8.83
CA ASP A 67 57.02 17.92 8.61
C ASP A 67 56.12 17.15 7.63
N GLN A 68 56.69 16.64 6.53
CA GLN A 68 55.98 15.72 5.63
C GLN A 68 55.50 14.45 6.35
N ALA A 69 56.33 13.88 7.24
CA ALA A 69 55.94 12.72 8.04
C ALA A 69 54.83 13.08 9.05
N LYS A 70 54.90 14.27 9.67
CA LYS A 70 53.86 14.77 10.58
C LYS A 70 52.53 14.92 9.84
N ASP A 71 52.53 15.56 8.67
CA ASP A 71 51.32 15.79 7.88
C ASP A 71 50.73 14.47 7.37
N ALA A 72 51.58 13.52 6.94
CA ALA A 72 51.14 12.17 6.59
C ALA A 72 50.45 11.45 7.76
N LEU A 73 51.05 11.50 8.96
CA LEU A 73 50.46 10.91 10.16
C LEU A 73 49.16 11.61 10.58
N CYS A 74 49.08 12.93 10.48
CA CYS A 74 47.85 13.68 10.76
C CYS A 74 46.72 13.25 9.82
N ASN A 75 47.00 13.11 8.52
CA ASN A 75 46.03 12.64 7.54
C ASN A 75 45.59 11.20 7.82
N GLU A 76 46.51 10.31 8.19
CA GLU A 76 46.19 8.93 8.59
C GLU A 76 45.29 8.89 9.84
N ILE A 77 45.57 9.72 10.85
CA ILE A 77 44.76 9.81 12.07
C ILE A 77 43.35 10.32 11.75
N GLU A 78 43.22 11.37 10.94
CA GLU A 78 41.90 11.87 10.54
C GLU A 78 41.10 10.82 9.79
N LEU A 79 41.73 10.12 8.87
CA LEU A 79 41.10 9.05 8.08
C LEU A 79 40.69 7.88 8.97
N ALA A 80 41.53 7.50 9.94
CA ALA A 80 41.20 6.49 10.95
C ALA A 80 40.04 6.92 11.85
N GLN A 81 40.01 8.18 12.32
CA GLN A 81 38.91 8.70 13.13
C GLN A 81 37.58 8.71 12.36
N ARG A 82 37.59 9.11 11.09
CA ARG A 82 36.40 9.04 10.22
C ARG A 82 35.91 7.61 10.06
N ARG A 83 36.82 6.67 9.78
CA ARG A 83 36.50 5.24 9.67
C ARG A 83 35.91 4.66 10.96
N VAL A 84 36.49 4.99 12.12
CA VAL A 84 35.96 4.55 13.42
C VAL A 84 34.57 5.12 13.69
N GLY A 85 34.36 6.41 13.43
CA GLY A 85 33.05 7.05 13.59
C GLY A 85 31.98 6.45 12.69
N GLN A 86 32.33 6.12 11.44
CA GLN A 86 31.44 5.40 10.52
C GLN A 86 31.17 3.98 10.99
N ALA A 87 32.21 3.23 11.38
CA ALA A 87 32.08 1.87 11.89
C ALA A 87 31.16 1.81 13.12
N GLN A 88 31.27 2.75 14.05
CA GLN A 88 30.40 2.82 15.23
C GLN A 88 28.92 3.06 14.85
N LYS A 89 28.64 3.92 13.86
CA LYS A 89 27.28 4.16 13.37
C LYS A 89 26.70 2.92 12.70
N VAL A 90 27.46 2.31 11.78
CA VAL A 90 27.07 1.07 11.10
C VAL A 90 26.81 -0.02 12.13
N LEU A 91 27.73 -0.24 13.07
CA LEU A 91 27.58 -1.26 14.12
C LEU A 91 26.32 -1.04 14.97
N THR A 92 26.05 0.19 15.40
CA THR A 92 24.89 0.49 16.26
C THR A 92 23.59 0.21 15.54
N THR A 93 23.49 0.56 14.27
CA THR A 93 22.26 0.35 13.50
C THR A 93 22.15 -1.10 13.02
N VAL A 94 23.24 -1.77 12.61
CA VAL A 94 23.23 -3.21 12.28
C VAL A 94 22.81 -4.01 13.50
N ARG A 95 23.24 -3.61 14.70
CA ARG A 95 22.77 -4.25 15.94
C ARG A 95 21.25 -4.14 16.11
N LYS A 96 20.65 -2.98 15.86
CA LYS A 96 19.18 -2.81 15.88
C LYS A 96 18.51 -3.69 14.83
N GLU A 97 19.11 -3.79 13.64
CA GLU A 97 18.62 -4.64 12.55
C GLU A 97 18.70 -6.13 12.90
N VAL A 98 19.79 -6.59 13.49
CA VAL A 98 19.94 -7.97 13.96
C VAL A 98 18.89 -8.29 15.02
N ASP A 99 18.63 -7.39 15.98
CA ASP A 99 17.58 -7.61 16.98
C ASP A 99 16.17 -7.64 16.35
N ARG A 100 15.95 -6.86 15.29
CA ARG A 100 14.71 -6.88 14.49
C ARG A 100 14.57 -8.18 13.72
N TRP A 101 15.63 -8.63 13.04
CA TRP A 101 15.65 -9.90 12.31
C TRP A 101 15.46 -11.09 13.22
N LYS A 102 16.02 -11.08 14.44
CA LYS A 102 15.75 -12.09 15.47
C LYS A 102 14.26 -12.13 15.84
N ARG A 103 13.66 -10.97 16.14
CA ARG A 103 12.22 -10.86 16.41
C ARG A 103 11.36 -11.33 15.22
N ASN A 104 11.74 -10.97 14.00
CA ASN A 104 11.07 -11.42 12.79
C ASN A 104 11.22 -12.93 12.57
N ALA A 105 12.38 -13.51 12.88
CA ALA A 105 12.62 -14.94 12.80
C ALA A 105 11.77 -15.71 13.83
N GLU A 106 11.72 -15.25 15.08
CA GLU A 106 10.84 -15.81 16.13
C GLU A 106 9.36 -15.72 15.74
N ALA A 107 8.93 -14.57 15.19
CA ALA A 107 7.58 -14.38 14.68
C ALA A 107 7.29 -15.29 13.47
N SER A 108 8.26 -15.46 12.56
CA SER A 108 8.14 -16.33 11.39
C SER A 108 8.07 -17.80 11.80
N GLU A 109 8.85 -18.24 12.79
CA GLU A 109 8.77 -19.60 13.33
C GLU A 109 7.41 -19.85 13.99
N THR A 110 6.88 -18.87 14.72
CA THR A 110 5.53 -18.93 15.29
C THR A 110 4.47 -19.04 14.20
N ARG A 111 4.56 -18.19 13.17
CA ARG A 111 3.63 -18.23 12.03
C ARG A 111 3.75 -19.54 11.26
N HIS A 112 4.95 -20.08 11.08
CA HIS A 112 5.18 -21.38 10.42
C HIS A 112 4.39 -22.51 11.09
N LYS A 113 4.35 -22.54 12.43
CA LYS A 113 3.54 -23.50 13.19
C LYS A 113 2.04 -23.31 12.97
N GLN A 114 1.60 -22.08 12.69
CA GLN A 114 0.20 -21.69 12.48
C GLN A 114 -0.27 -21.82 11.01
N VAL A 115 0.65 -21.94 10.04
CA VAL A 115 0.32 -21.99 8.60
C VAL A 115 -0.69 -23.09 8.28
N LEU A 116 -0.58 -24.26 8.92
CA LEU A 116 -1.52 -25.35 8.68
C LEU A 116 -2.96 -24.95 9.08
N GLY A 117 -3.13 -24.32 10.24
CA GLY A 117 -4.43 -23.82 10.70
C GLY A 117 -4.97 -22.72 9.79
N GLU A 118 -4.13 -21.75 9.42
CA GLU A 118 -4.50 -20.68 8.49
C GLU A 118 -4.92 -21.22 7.11
N ALA A 119 -4.16 -22.17 6.56
CA ALA A 119 -4.46 -22.79 5.27
C ALA A 119 -5.78 -23.58 5.30
N LEU A 120 -6.06 -24.30 6.39
CA LEU A 120 -7.32 -25.01 6.58
C LEU A 120 -8.50 -24.04 6.63
N LEU A 121 -8.41 -22.98 7.43
CA LEU A 121 -9.47 -21.95 7.48
C LEU A 121 -9.64 -21.26 6.13
N ALA A 122 -8.55 -20.87 5.48
CA ALA A 122 -8.60 -20.23 4.16
C ALA A 122 -9.26 -21.15 3.12
N SER A 123 -8.93 -22.44 3.11
CA SER A 123 -9.57 -23.42 2.23
C SER A 123 -11.06 -23.59 2.55
N GLY A 124 -11.45 -23.59 3.83
CA GLY A 124 -12.84 -23.61 4.26
C GLY A 124 -13.61 -22.35 3.82
N TYR A 125 -12.95 -21.19 3.85
CA TYR A 125 -13.50 -19.94 3.33
C TYR A 125 -13.78 -20.01 1.83
N LEU A 126 -12.80 -20.45 1.04
CA LEU A 126 -12.92 -20.59 -0.41
C LEU A 126 -13.97 -21.62 -0.82
N ALA A 127 -14.08 -22.73 -0.09
CA ALA A 127 -14.98 -23.83 -0.41
C ALA A 127 -16.43 -23.58 0.02
N TYR A 128 -16.66 -23.05 1.23
CA TYR A 128 -17.99 -23.08 1.85
C TYR A 128 -18.57 -21.71 2.19
N LEU A 129 -17.74 -20.69 2.42
CA LEU A 129 -18.22 -19.42 2.97
C LEU A 129 -18.55 -18.36 1.92
N GLY A 130 -18.27 -18.60 0.64
CA GLY A 130 -18.66 -17.72 -0.47
C GLY A 130 -20.12 -17.28 -0.45
N PRO A 131 -21.10 -18.20 -0.38
CA PRO A 131 -22.54 -17.87 -0.43
C PRO A 131 -23.06 -17.19 0.85
N VAL A 132 -22.29 -17.27 1.93
CA VAL A 132 -22.71 -16.95 3.29
C VAL A 132 -22.41 -15.48 3.61
N LEU A 133 -23.32 -14.81 4.34
CA LEU A 133 -23.13 -13.43 4.79
C LEU A 133 -22.01 -13.33 5.85
N GLY A 134 -21.34 -12.18 5.92
CA GLY A 134 -20.21 -11.97 6.84
C GLY A 134 -20.46 -12.30 8.31
N SER A 135 -21.67 -12.03 8.84
CA SER A 135 -21.99 -12.37 10.23
C SER A 135 -21.95 -13.87 10.50
N TYR A 136 -22.37 -14.68 9.54
CA TYR A 136 -22.33 -16.13 9.64
C TYR A 136 -20.93 -16.67 9.38
N ARG A 137 -20.11 -15.99 8.56
CA ARG A 137 -18.69 -16.32 8.41
C ARG A 137 -17.94 -16.21 9.74
N LEU A 138 -18.17 -15.12 10.48
CA LEU A 138 -17.60 -14.94 11.82
C LEU A 138 -18.08 -16.00 12.81
N GLN A 139 -19.34 -16.41 12.73
CA GLN A 139 -19.86 -17.51 13.56
C GLN A 139 -19.21 -18.86 13.20
N ALA A 140 -19.01 -19.12 11.91
CA ALA A 140 -18.32 -20.31 11.43
C ALA A 140 -16.86 -20.32 11.88
N GLU A 141 -16.14 -19.20 11.73
CA GLU A 141 -14.77 -19.03 12.21
C GLU A 141 -14.66 -19.28 13.72
N ALA A 142 -15.55 -18.68 14.51
CA ALA A 142 -15.62 -18.88 15.96
C ALA A 142 -15.94 -20.34 16.34
N GLY A 143 -16.65 -21.07 15.48
CA GLY A 143 -16.92 -22.50 15.66
C GLY A 143 -15.74 -23.39 15.21
N TRP A 144 -15.00 -23.00 14.18
CA TRP A 144 -13.87 -23.75 13.63
C TRP A 144 -12.62 -23.66 14.50
N GLY A 145 -12.36 -22.51 15.13
CA GLY A 145 -11.21 -22.32 16.04
C GLY A 145 -11.11 -23.41 17.12
N PRO A 146 -12.15 -23.64 17.95
CA PRO A 146 -12.13 -24.67 18.98
C PRO A 146 -11.97 -26.11 18.44
N VAL A 147 -12.39 -26.37 17.20
CA VAL A 147 -12.20 -27.69 16.57
C VAL A 147 -10.74 -27.90 16.21
N LEU A 148 -10.07 -26.88 15.66
CA LEU A 148 -8.64 -26.92 15.36
C LEU A 148 -7.81 -27.09 16.63
N GLU A 149 -8.17 -26.38 17.71
CA GLU A 149 -7.51 -26.50 19.02
C GLU A 149 -7.63 -27.92 19.60
N ARG A 150 -8.79 -28.58 19.47
CA ARG A 150 -8.98 -29.97 19.92
C ARG A 150 -8.10 -30.98 19.18
N HIS A 151 -7.64 -30.64 17.98
CA HIS A 151 -6.79 -31.48 17.14
C HIS A 151 -5.32 -31.06 17.20
N ASP A 152 -4.93 -30.24 18.19
CA ASP A 152 -3.57 -29.72 18.37
C ASP A 152 -3.04 -28.94 17.15
N ILE A 153 -3.94 -28.31 16.39
CA ILE A 153 -3.58 -27.45 15.25
C ILE A 153 -3.48 -26.02 15.74
N ALA A 154 -2.26 -25.46 15.71
CA ALA A 154 -2.02 -24.08 16.11
C ALA A 154 -2.70 -23.10 15.15
N LEU A 155 -3.35 -22.07 15.71
CA LEU A 155 -4.00 -21.00 14.97
C LEU A 155 -3.63 -19.64 15.57
N ALA A 156 -3.45 -18.64 14.72
CA ALA A 156 -3.27 -17.26 15.15
C ALA A 156 -4.59 -16.66 15.69
N PRO A 157 -4.56 -15.88 16.79
CA PRO A 157 -5.75 -15.19 17.27
C PRO A 157 -6.17 -14.10 16.27
N GLY A 158 -7.42 -14.14 15.81
CA GLY A 158 -7.98 -13.14 14.90
C GLY A 158 -7.64 -13.39 13.43
N PHE A 159 -7.94 -14.58 12.92
CA PHE A 159 -7.75 -14.94 11.52
C PHE A 159 -8.45 -13.96 10.57
N ALA A 160 -7.73 -13.52 9.54
CA ALA A 160 -8.26 -12.70 8.47
C ALA A 160 -7.80 -13.25 7.11
N LEU A 161 -8.76 -13.62 6.25
CA LEU A 161 -8.46 -14.18 4.92
C LEU A 161 -7.55 -13.26 4.09
N ALA A 162 -7.72 -11.94 4.26
CA ALA A 162 -6.91 -10.93 3.59
C ALA A 162 -5.43 -10.95 3.99
N GLU A 163 -5.09 -11.40 5.20
CA GLU A 163 -3.69 -11.50 5.65
C GLU A 163 -3.02 -12.80 5.19
N SER A 164 -3.81 -13.83 4.87
CA SER A 164 -3.32 -15.12 4.40
C SER A 164 -3.22 -15.19 2.87
N LEU A 165 -4.23 -14.70 2.14
CA LEU A 165 -4.29 -14.76 0.67
C LEU A 165 -4.14 -13.40 -0.03
N GLY A 166 -4.29 -12.29 0.70
CA GLY A 166 -4.28 -10.96 0.10
C GLY A 166 -2.87 -10.43 -0.14
N ASP A 167 -2.63 -9.97 -1.37
CA ASP A 167 -1.49 -9.13 -1.70
C ASP A 167 -1.87 -7.65 -1.51
N ALA A 168 -1.04 -6.90 -0.78
CA ALA A 168 -1.27 -5.49 -0.53
C ALA A 168 -1.41 -4.68 -1.84
N LEU A 169 -0.65 -5.01 -2.88
CA LEU A 169 -0.75 -4.30 -4.16
C LEU A 169 -2.09 -4.61 -4.86
N LEU A 170 -2.54 -5.85 -4.82
CA LEU A 170 -3.80 -6.28 -5.42
C LEU A 170 -5.01 -5.66 -4.71
N LEU A 171 -5.00 -5.62 -3.38
CA LEU A 171 -6.04 -4.95 -2.58
C LEU A 171 -6.17 -3.46 -2.92
N GLU A 172 -5.04 -2.80 -3.17
CA GLU A 172 -5.02 -1.40 -3.61
C GLU A 172 -5.62 -1.22 -5.00
N GLN A 173 -5.29 -2.11 -5.94
CA GLN A 173 -5.89 -2.08 -7.28
C GLN A 173 -7.41 -2.28 -7.20
N TRP A 174 -7.89 -3.15 -6.31
CA TRP A 174 -9.33 -3.35 -6.12
C TRP A 174 -10.01 -2.14 -5.49
N ARG A 175 -9.33 -1.45 -4.55
CA ARG A 175 -9.83 -0.19 -3.99
C ARG A 175 -9.99 0.88 -5.08
N ASP A 176 -8.97 1.01 -5.91
CA ASP A 176 -8.95 1.98 -7.02
C ASP A 176 -10.06 1.63 -8.05
N ALA A 177 -10.37 0.34 -8.25
CA ALA A 177 -11.50 -0.15 -9.04
C ALA A 177 -12.88 -0.07 -8.33
N GLY A 178 -12.97 0.58 -7.17
CA GLY A 178 -14.24 0.87 -6.50
C GLY A 178 -14.77 -0.21 -5.55
N LEU A 179 -13.97 -1.24 -5.22
CA LEU A 179 -14.34 -2.23 -4.20
C LEU A 179 -14.28 -1.60 -2.78
N PRO A 180 -15.34 -1.72 -1.96
CA PRO A 180 -15.28 -1.35 -0.54
C PRO A 180 -14.16 -2.13 0.18
N GLN A 181 -13.49 -1.51 1.15
CA GLN A 181 -12.37 -2.10 1.88
C GLN A 181 -12.80 -2.93 3.11
N SER A 182 -14.10 -3.07 3.30
CA SER A 182 -14.67 -3.86 4.37
C SER A 182 -14.20 -5.30 4.26
N ARG A 183 -14.04 -5.95 5.43
CA ARG A 183 -13.63 -7.34 5.53
C ARG A 183 -14.40 -8.27 4.59
N THR A 184 -15.73 -8.14 4.51
CA THR A 184 -16.57 -9.02 3.67
C THR A 184 -16.38 -8.78 2.17
N ALA A 185 -16.21 -7.52 1.74
CA ALA A 185 -15.98 -7.21 0.32
C ALA A 185 -14.63 -7.75 -0.14
N VAL A 186 -13.59 -7.55 0.66
CA VAL A 186 -12.25 -8.08 0.40
C VAL A 186 -12.25 -9.61 0.39
N GLU A 187 -12.89 -10.26 1.37
CA GLU A 187 -13.06 -11.71 1.39
C GLU A 187 -13.77 -12.24 0.14
N ASN A 188 -14.83 -11.56 -0.32
CA ASN A 188 -15.54 -11.96 -1.53
C ASN A 188 -14.64 -11.86 -2.77
N ALA A 189 -13.88 -10.77 -2.90
CA ALA A 189 -12.93 -10.60 -4.00
C ALA A 189 -11.81 -11.64 -3.98
N LEU A 190 -11.30 -12.00 -2.78
CA LEU A 190 -10.31 -13.07 -2.62
C LEU A 190 -10.88 -14.43 -3.02
N ILE A 191 -12.13 -14.73 -2.64
CA ILE A 191 -12.81 -15.96 -3.05
C ILE A 191 -12.92 -16.00 -4.57
N MET A 192 -13.34 -14.90 -5.22
CA MET A 192 -13.41 -14.84 -6.69
C MET A 192 -12.06 -14.98 -7.38
N ALA A 193 -10.98 -14.47 -6.77
CA ALA A 193 -9.64 -14.48 -7.37
C ALA A 193 -8.95 -15.85 -7.25
N HIS A 194 -9.18 -16.56 -6.14
CA HIS A 194 -8.47 -17.81 -5.80
C HIS A 194 -9.33 -19.07 -5.90
N ALA A 195 -10.64 -18.97 -6.06
CA ALA A 195 -11.48 -20.15 -6.28
C ALA A 195 -11.08 -20.87 -7.59
N PRO A 196 -11.06 -22.21 -7.59
CA PRO A 196 -10.70 -22.98 -8.77
C PRO A 196 -11.79 -22.93 -9.87
N GLN A 197 -13.04 -22.73 -9.45
CA GLN A 197 -14.20 -22.63 -10.34
C GLN A 197 -14.55 -21.17 -10.60
N TRP A 198 -15.26 -20.92 -11.69
CA TRP A 198 -15.77 -19.59 -11.99
C TRP A 198 -16.82 -19.14 -10.98
N ALA A 199 -16.86 -17.84 -10.73
CA ALA A 199 -17.68 -17.27 -9.67
C ALA A 199 -19.03 -16.79 -10.19
N LEU A 200 -20.10 -17.16 -9.46
CA LEU A 200 -21.43 -16.58 -9.58
C LEU A 200 -21.68 -15.60 -8.43
N LEU A 201 -21.87 -14.34 -8.78
CA LEU A 201 -22.10 -13.25 -7.84
C LEU A 201 -23.61 -13.05 -7.65
N ILE A 202 -24.08 -13.29 -6.42
CA ILE A 202 -25.40 -12.86 -5.98
C ILE A 202 -25.28 -11.38 -5.61
N ASP A 203 -25.61 -10.50 -6.55
CA ASP A 203 -25.34 -9.07 -6.46
C ASP A 203 -26.60 -8.22 -6.77
N PRO A 204 -27.54 -8.15 -5.82
CA PRO A 204 -28.76 -7.37 -5.98
C PRO A 204 -28.54 -5.85 -6.05
N GLN A 205 -27.34 -5.36 -5.75
CA GLN A 205 -27.00 -3.93 -5.78
C GLN A 205 -25.99 -3.56 -6.87
N GLU A 206 -25.57 -4.52 -7.70
CA GLU A 206 -24.60 -4.36 -8.79
C GLU A 206 -23.23 -3.83 -8.35
N LEU A 207 -22.84 -4.04 -7.08
CA LEU A 207 -21.54 -3.61 -6.57
C LEU A 207 -20.40 -4.43 -7.19
N GLY A 208 -20.54 -5.75 -7.20
CA GLY A 208 -19.58 -6.67 -7.81
C GLY A 208 -19.57 -6.55 -9.33
N ASN A 209 -20.73 -6.34 -9.95
CA ASN A 209 -20.83 -6.07 -11.38
C ASN A 209 -20.05 -4.81 -11.79
N ALA A 210 -20.29 -3.68 -11.11
CA ALA A 210 -19.58 -2.43 -11.35
C ALA A 210 -18.07 -2.57 -11.10
N PHE A 211 -17.68 -3.27 -10.02
CA PHE A 211 -16.29 -3.57 -9.70
C PHE A 211 -15.60 -4.37 -10.82
N LEU A 212 -16.22 -5.42 -11.35
CA LEU A 212 -15.64 -6.23 -12.42
C LEU A 212 -15.47 -5.44 -13.72
N LYS A 213 -16.45 -4.60 -14.07
CA LYS A 213 -16.40 -3.71 -15.22
C LYS A 213 -15.27 -2.68 -15.10
N GLU A 214 -15.10 -2.09 -13.93
CA GLU A 214 -14.04 -1.11 -13.68
C GLU A 214 -12.66 -1.80 -13.67
N TYR A 215 -12.52 -2.91 -12.94
CA TYR A 215 -11.25 -3.62 -12.76
C TYR A 215 -10.73 -4.24 -14.07
N TYR A 216 -11.56 -4.97 -14.82
CA TYR A 216 -11.14 -5.62 -16.07
C TYR A 216 -11.36 -4.75 -17.31
N GLY A 217 -12.47 -4.00 -17.37
CA GLY A 217 -12.83 -3.20 -18.54
C GLY A 217 -12.05 -1.89 -18.67
N GLY A 218 -11.43 -1.39 -17.59
CA GLY A 218 -10.65 -0.15 -17.60
C GLY A 218 -11.48 1.10 -17.96
N GLN A 219 -12.81 0.99 -17.92
CA GLN A 219 -13.73 2.09 -18.21
C GLN A 219 -14.21 2.73 -16.91
N ALA A 220 -13.75 3.97 -16.66
CA ALA A 220 -14.21 4.79 -15.56
C ALA A 220 -15.70 5.09 -15.69
N GLN A 221 -16.55 4.44 -14.89
CA GLN A 221 -18.00 4.74 -14.87
C GLN A 221 -18.39 5.94 -14.00
N GLY A 222 -17.45 6.81 -13.61
CA GLY A 222 -17.76 8.00 -12.80
C GLY A 222 -16.82 9.19 -13.01
N PRO A 223 -17.32 10.43 -12.86
CA PRO A 223 -16.48 11.62 -12.96
C PRO A 223 -15.47 11.62 -11.80
N GLY A 224 -14.18 11.59 -12.14
CA GLY A 224 -13.07 11.72 -11.19
C GLY A 224 -12.28 10.44 -10.86
N HIS A 225 -12.55 9.30 -11.50
CA HIS A 225 -11.69 8.11 -11.38
C HIS A 225 -10.67 8.12 -12.53
N ALA A 226 -9.38 8.06 -12.21
CA ALA A 226 -8.34 7.96 -13.21
C ALA A 226 -8.44 6.58 -13.90
N ALA A 227 -8.27 6.51 -15.21
CA ALA A 227 -8.20 5.22 -15.90
C ALA A 227 -7.04 4.40 -15.31
N HIS A 228 -7.36 3.29 -14.66
CA HIS A 228 -6.36 2.40 -14.07
C HIS A 228 -5.93 1.33 -15.10
N PRO A 229 -4.66 0.89 -15.08
CA PRO A 229 -4.21 -0.16 -15.97
C PRO A 229 -4.96 -1.46 -15.67
N SER A 230 -5.71 -1.95 -16.65
CA SER A 230 -6.42 -3.23 -16.56
C SER A 230 -5.41 -4.37 -16.36
N PRO A 231 -5.70 -5.37 -15.49
CA PRO A 231 -4.83 -6.52 -15.25
C PRO A 231 -4.82 -7.52 -16.42
N LEU A 232 -5.59 -7.25 -17.48
CA LEU A 232 -5.67 -8.11 -18.65
C LEU A 232 -4.32 -8.21 -19.37
N ALA A 233 -3.99 -9.42 -19.83
CA ALA A 233 -2.80 -9.64 -20.64
C ALA A 233 -2.91 -8.87 -21.97
N LYS A 234 -1.77 -8.48 -22.56
CA LYS A 234 -1.75 -7.82 -23.88
C LYS A 234 -2.52 -8.67 -24.91
N GLY A 235 -3.58 -8.11 -25.48
CA GLY A 235 -4.45 -8.79 -26.45
C GLY A 235 -5.66 -9.52 -25.86
N GLN A 236 -5.84 -9.54 -24.55
CA GLN A 236 -7.02 -10.09 -23.89
C GLN A 236 -8.11 -9.01 -23.76
N ALA A 237 -9.33 -9.32 -24.17
CA ALA A 237 -10.47 -8.40 -24.10
C ALA A 237 -11.36 -8.71 -22.89
N PHE A 238 -12.04 -7.68 -22.37
CA PHE A 238 -13.17 -7.83 -21.45
C PHE A 238 -14.47 -7.69 -22.24
N ILE A 239 -15.37 -8.66 -22.12
CA ILE A 239 -16.64 -8.71 -22.85
C ILE A 239 -17.76 -8.82 -21.83
N THR A 240 -18.82 -8.04 -22.00
CA THR A 240 -20.05 -8.13 -21.22
C THR A 240 -21.16 -8.62 -22.14
N LEU A 241 -21.89 -9.66 -21.72
CA LEU A 241 -23.00 -10.24 -22.48
C LEU A 241 -24.24 -10.40 -21.60
N ASP A 242 -25.40 -10.34 -22.22
CA ASP A 242 -26.69 -10.73 -21.64
C ASP A 242 -27.16 -12.03 -22.33
N GLN A 243 -27.78 -12.94 -21.59
CA GLN A 243 -28.38 -14.16 -22.13
C GLN A 243 -29.54 -13.86 -23.10
N SER A 244 -30.19 -12.71 -22.94
CA SER A 244 -31.31 -12.26 -23.77
C SER A 244 -30.89 -11.81 -25.17
N ASP A 245 -29.60 -11.59 -25.41
CA ASP A 245 -29.10 -11.07 -26.67
C ASP A 245 -29.19 -12.13 -27.80
N PRO A 246 -29.77 -11.82 -28.96
CA PRO A 246 -29.92 -12.79 -30.06
C PRO A 246 -28.58 -13.30 -30.62
N GLY A 247 -27.50 -12.53 -30.43
CA GLY A 247 -26.13 -12.89 -30.80
C GLY A 247 -25.31 -13.55 -29.69
N PHE A 248 -25.91 -13.86 -28.53
CA PHE A 248 -25.22 -14.38 -27.35
C PHE A 248 -24.34 -15.59 -27.66
N LYS A 249 -24.88 -16.54 -28.43
CA LYS A 249 -24.23 -17.82 -28.78
C LYS A 249 -22.93 -17.60 -29.55
N GLU A 250 -22.95 -16.77 -30.59
CA GLU A 250 -21.78 -16.46 -31.40
C GLU A 250 -20.75 -15.64 -30.63
N ALA A 251 -21.21 -14.69 -29.82
CA ALA A 251 -20.33 -13.85 -28.99
C ALA A 251 -19.62 -14.68 -27.91
N LEU A 252 -20.31 -15.62 -27.28
CA LEU A 252 -19.74 -16.56 -26.31
C LEU A 252 -18.66 -17.44 -26.95
N LEU A 253 -18.92 -18.00 -28.13
CA LEU A 253 -17.95 -18.80 -28.87
C LEU A 253 -16.67 -18.00 -29.17
N ARG A 254 -16.82 -16.78 -29.71
CA ARG A 254 -15.69 -15.89 -30.00
C ARG A 254 -14.92 -15.51 -28.73
N ALA A 255 -15.61 -15.29 -27.62
CA ALA A 255 -14.97 -14.96 -26.34
C ALA A 255 -14.10 -16.12 -25.82
N ILE A 256 -14.58 -17.36 -25.95
CA ILE A 256 -13.86 -18.59 -25.58
C ILE A 256 -12.61 -18.77 -26.46
N GLU A 257 -12.74 -18.61 -27.77
CA GLU A 257 -11.62 -18.72 -28.72
C GLU A 257 -10.56 -17.65 -28.48
N ALA A 258 -10.98 -16.41 -28.23
CA ALA A 258 -10.08 -15.29 -27.95
C ALA A 258 -9.42 -15.37 -26.57
N GLY A 259 -9.92 -16.22 -25.66
CA GLY A 259 -9.47 -16.27 -24.27
C GLY A 259 -9.82 -15.01 -23.47
N ALA A 260 -10.95 -14.36 -23.82
CA ALA A 260 -11.43 -13.14 -23.17
C ALA A 260 -11.85 -13.38 -21.71
N VAL A 261 -11.94 -12.30 -20.93
CA VAL A 261 -12.65 -12.31 -19.64
C VAL A 261 -14.09 -11.91 -19.89
N LEU A 262 -15.02 -12.83 -19.65
CA LEU A 262 -16.45 -12.65 -19.92
C LEU A 262 -17.20 -12.37 -18.63
N LEU A 263 -18.05 -11.33 -18.63
CA LEU A 263 -19.04 -11.05 -17.61
C LEU A 263 -20.44 -11.32 -18.19
N LEU A 264 -21.14 -12.32 -17.66
CA LEU A 264 -22.55 -12.57 -17.98
C LEU A 264 -23.45 -11.84 -16.97
N GLU A 265 -24.29 -10.97 -17.48
CA GLU A 265 -25.18 -10.14 -16.67
C GLU A 265 -26.54 -10.78 -16.50
N ASP A 266 -27.18 -10.50 -15.36
CA ASP A 266 -28.60 -10.78 -15.12
C ASP A 266 -29.02 -12.23 -15.38
N LEU A 267 -28.22 -13.18 -14.90
CA LEU A 267 -28.53 -14.59 -15.00
C LEU A 267 -29.84 -14.91 -14.24
N ASP A 268 -30.80 -15.43 -14.99
CA ASP A 268 -32.06 -15.95 -14.47
C ASP A 268 -31.94 -17.42 -14.03
N GLU A 269 -32.99 -17.94 -13.40
CA GLU A 269 -33.03 -19.35 -12.94
C GLU A 269 -33.02 -20.34 -14.12
N ASP A 270 -33.55 -19.93 -15.28
CA ASP A 270 -33.59 -20.69 -16.52
C ASP A 270 -32.30 -20.46 -17.33
N MET A 271 -31.23 -21.13 -16.92
CA MET A 271 -29.95 -21.10 -17.63
C MET A 271 -30.02 -21.85 -18.98
N ASP A 272 -29.43 -21.28 -20.04
CA ASP A 272 -29.24 -21.97 -21.33
C ASP A 272 -28.30 -23.18 -21.13
N ASP A 273 -28.69 -24.34 -21.67
CA ASP A 273 -27.94 -25.60 -21.63
C ASP A 273 -26.47 -25.43 -22.08
N MET A 274 -26.19 -24.50 -23.00
CA MET A 274 -24.82 -24.22 -23.42
C MET A 274 -23.97 -23.60 -22.33
N ILE A 275 -24.54 -22.70 -21.51
CA ILE A 275 -23.81 -22.11 -20.39
C ILE A 275 -23.51 -23.21 -19.37
N GLU A 276 -24.46 -24.14 -19.12
CA GLU A 276 -24.22 -25.29 -18.24
C GLU A 276 -23.06 -26.15 -18.76
N GLN A 277 -22.98 -26.41 -20.06
CA GLN A 277 -21.87 -27.15 -20.66
C GLN A 277 -20.53 -26.40 -20.58
N VAL A 278 -20.52 -25.07 -20.75
CA VAL A 278 -19.32 -24.24 -20.53
C VAL A 278 -18.86 -24.37 -19.08
N LEU A 279 -19.78 -24.29 -18.12
CA LEU A 279 -19.50 -24.41 -16.69
C LEU A 279 -18.92 -25.78 -16.29
N GLN A 280 -19.32 -26.85 -16.97
CA GLN A 280 -18.75 -28.17 -16.75
C GLN A 280 -17.27 -28.27 -17.14
N GLN A 281 -16.76 -27.31 -17.94
CA GLN A 281 -15.37 -27.26 -18.41
C GLN A 281 -14.89 -28.58 -19.05
N SER A 282 -15.81 -29.31 -19.70
CA SER A 282 -15.50 -30.58 -20.36
C SER A 282 -14.73 -30.33 -21.65
N THR A 283 -13.41 -30.25 -21.53
CA THR A 283 -12.50 -30.05 -22.66
C THR A 283 -12.01 -31.38 -23.22
N PHE A 284 -11.79 -31.44 -24.53
CA PHE A 284 -11.25 -32.61 -25.23
C PHE A 284 -10.22 -32.16 -26.25
N HIS A 285 -9.26 -33.04 -26.56
CA HIS A 285 -8.30 -32.79 -27.61
C HIS A 285 -8.87 -33.23 -28.96
N ASN A 286 -8.85 -32.31 -29.93
CA ASN A 286 -9.17 -32.65 -31.31
C ASN A 286 -8.10 -33.55 -31.93
N GLN A 287 -8.40 -34.13 -33.10
CA GLN A 287 -7.44 -34.94 -33.87
C GLN A 287 -6.12 -34.19 -34.21
N ARG A 288 -6.14 -32.85 -34.14
CA ARG A 288 -4.97 -31.97 -34.33
C ARG A 288 -4.19 -31.66 -33.04
N GLY A 289 -4.60 -32.21 -31.89
CA GLY A 289 -4.01 -31.95 -30.57
C GLY A 289 -4.48 -30.66 -29.89
N GLU A 290 -5.26 -29.82 -30.57
CA GLU A 290 -5.81 -28.56 -30.04
C GLU A 290 -6.91 -28.84 -29.00
N LEU A 291 -6.89 -28.06 -27.90
CA LEU A 291 -7.87 -28.17 -26.82
C LEU A 291 -9.19 -27.52 -27.25
N CYS A 292 -10.29 -28.26 -27.17
CA CYS A 292 -11.61 -27.82 -27.61
C CYS A 292 -12.66 -28.06 -26.53
N ILE A 293 -13.73 -27.27 -26.55
CA ILE A 293 -14.90 -27.43 -25.68
C ILE A 293 -16.13 -27.76 -26.52
N LYS A 294 -16.95 -28.69 -26.05
CA LYS A 294 -18.20 -29.09 -26.72
C LYS A 294 -19.34 -28.19 -26.25
N LEU A 295 -20.07 -27.60 -27.20
CA LEU A 295 -21.19 -26.69 -26.99
C LEU A 295 -22.36 -27.13 -27.87
N GLY A 296 -23.23 -27.95 -27.31
CA GLY A 296 -24.30 -28.64 -28.02
C GLY A 296 -23.73 -29.54 -29.12
N GLU A 297 -24.10 -29.22 -30.36
CA GLU A 297 -23.62 -29.90 -31.58
C GLU A 297 -22.31 -29.28 -32.14
N ALA A 298 -21.91 -28.09 -31.66
CA ALA A 298 -20.71 -27.40 -32.12
C ALA A 298 -19.51 -27.65 -31.18
N SER A 299 -18.30 -27.60 -31.74
CA SER A 299 -17.05 -27.62 -30.98
C SER A 299 -16.28 -26.32 -31.21
N ALA A 300 -15.85 -25.66 -30.14
CA ALA A 300 -15.06 -24.43 -30.20
C ALA A 300 -13.63 -24.66 -29.70
N LEU A 301 -12.66 -23.91 -30.24
CA LEU A 301 -11.30 -23.90 -29.72
C LEU A 301 -11.30 -23.28 -28.33
N TYR A 302 -10.76 -24.01 -27.35
CA TYR A 302 -10.73 -23.56 -25.96
C TYR A 302 -9.37 -22.93 -25.63
N ASN A 303 -9.39 -21.66 -25.27
CA ASN A 303 -8.22 -20.96 -24.78
C ASN A 303 -8.12 -21.06 -23.25
N PRO A 304 -7.04 -21.60 -22.67
CA PRO A 304 -6.87 -21.71 -21.21
C PRO A 304 -6.89 -20.38 -20.44
N ARG A 305 -6.75 -19.25 -21.12
CA ARG A 305 -6.84 -17.90 -20.51
C ARG A 305 -8.28 -17.41 -20.33
N PHE A 306 -9.26 -18.08 -20.93
CA PHE A 306 -10.67 -17.73 -20.81
C PHE A 306 -11.12 -17.79 -19.35
N ARG A 307 -11.77 -16.71 -18.87
CA ARG A 307 -12.37 -16.65 -17.54
C ARG A 307 -13.78 -16.11 -17.66
N MET A 308 -14.70 -16.68 -16.89
CA MET A 308 -16.10 -16.26 -16.87
C MET A 308 -16.50 -15.82 -15.46
N PHE A 309 -17.27 -14.75 -15.39
CA PHE A 309 -17.96 -14.28 -14.18
C PHE A 309 -19.45 -14.21 -14.49
N LEU A 310 -20.26 -14.72 -13.57
CA LEU A 310 -21.71 -14.70 -13.67
C LEU A 310 -22.27 -13.75 -12.62
N THR A 311 -23.30 -12.97 -12.94
CA THR A 311 -23.97 -12.10 -11.97
C THR A 311 -25.48 -12.31 -11.99
N THR A 312 -26.13 -12.19 -10.84
CA THR A 312 -27.59 -12.22 -10.73
C THR A 312 -28.08 -11.14 -9.75
N ARG A 313 -29.12 -10.40 -10.14
CA ARG A 313 -29.77 -9.39 -9.29
C ARG A 313 -30.72 -10.02 -8.26
N ARG A 314 -31.08 -11.29 -8.41
CA ARG A 314 -32.02 -11.96 -7.48
C ARG A 314 -31.33 -12.18 -6.14
N ARG A 315 -31.97 -11.75 -5.04
CA ARG A 315 -31.43 -11.91 -3.66
C ARG A 315 -31.32 -13.37 -3.23
N THR A 316 -32.26 -14.20 -3.69
CA THR A 316 -32.37 -15.61 -3.32
C THR A 316 -32.60 -16.46 -4.57
N PRO A 317 -31.59 -16.58 -5.45
CA PRO A 317 -31.75 -17.36 -6.67
C PRO A 317 -31.79 -18.85 -6.35
N ARG A 318 -32.58 -19.62 -7.11
CA ARG A 318 -32.71 -21.08 -6.95
C ARG A 318 -32.07 -21.78 -8.13
N PHE A 319 -30.76 -22.04 -8.04
CA PHE A 319 -30.06 -22.82 -9.04
C PHE A 319 -30.11 -24.32 -8.74
N PRO A 320 -30.22 -25.19 -9.77
CA PRO A 320 -30.14 -26.63 -9.60
C PRO A 320 -28.75 -27.08 -9.14
N PHE A 321 -28.68 -28.18 -8.40
CA PHE A 321 -27.42 -28.73 -7.87
C PHE A 321 -26.38 -29.08 -8.94
N ASN A 322 -26.84 -29.44 -10.15
CA ASN A 322 -25.97 -29.76 -11.28
C ASN A 322 -25.11 -28.57 -11.73
N ILE A 323 -25.60 -27.35 -11.51
CA ILE A 323 -24.88 -26.10 -11.81
C ILE A 323 -24.01 -25.74 -10.61
N LEU A 324 -24.59 -25.71 -9.40
CA LEU A 324 -23.90 -25.32 -8.16
C LEU A 324 -22.63 -26.13 -7.86
N ARG A 325 -22.51 -27.38 -8.33
CA ARG A 325 -21.28 -28.18 -8.17
C ARG A 325 -20.11 -27.70 -9.03
N HIS A 326 -20.36 -26.94 -10.10
CA HIS A 326 -19.37 -26.49 -11.07
C HIS A 326 -19.03 -24.99 -10.94
N ILE A 327 -19.73 -24.27 -10.06
CA ILE A 327 -19.53 -22.83 -9.84
C ILE A 327 -19.30 -22.54 -8.37
N THR A 328 -18.46 -21.53 -8.11
CA THR A 328 -18.32 -20.96 -6.78
C THR A 328 -19.31 -19.81 -6.61
N VAL A 329 -20.27 -19.96 -5.70
CA VAL A 329 -21.24 -18.91 -5.43
C VAL A 329 -20.68 -17.92 -4.40
N VAL A 330 -20.72 -16.64 -4.71
CA VAL A 330 -20.26 -15.56 -3.83
C VAL A 330 -21.39 -14.56 -3.60
N ASN A 331 -21.68 -14.29 -2.33
CA ASN A 331 -22.75 -13.38 -1.96
C ASN A 331 -22.23 -11.94 -1.84
N PHE A 332 -22.56 -11.11 -2.82
CA PHE A 332 -22.21 -9.69 -2.90
C PHE A 332 -23.30 -8.76 -2.35
N SER A 333 -24.30 -9.31 -1.65
CA SER A 333 -25.31 -8.49 -0.97
C SER A 333 -24.66 -7.49 -0.02
N ILE A 334 -25.03 -6.21 -0.17
CA ILE A 334 -24.43 -5.15 0.63
C ILE A 334 -24.73 -5.32 2.12
N THR A 335 -23.68 -5.28 2.93
CA THR A 335 -23.76 -5.30 4.39
C THR A 335 -23.75 -3.89 4.97
N ARG A 336 -24.15 -3.74 6.24
CA ARG A 336 -24.12 -2.44 6.93
C ARG A 336 -22.71 -1.83 6.97
N ALA A 337 -21.69 -2.65 7.17
CA ALA A 337 -20.30 -2.21 7.18
C ALA A 337 -19.85 -1.71 5.80
N GLN A 338 -20.16 -2.47 4.73
CA GLN A 338 -19.86 -2.06 3.35
C GLN A 338 -20.54 -0.74 2.97
N LEU A 339 -21.83 -0.60 3.28
CA LEU A 339 -22.53 0.66 3.03
C LEU A 339 -21.93 1.80 3.87
N GLY A 340 -21.56 1.52 5.12
CA GLY A 340 -20.91 2.48 5.98
C GLY A 340 -19.63 3.04 5.35
N GLU A 341 -18.74 2.18 4.89
CA GLU A 341 -17.52 2.63 4.21
C GLU A 341 -17.79 3.45 2.95
N LEU A 342 -18.72 3.00 2.09
CA LEU A 342 -19.09 3.75 0.88
C LEU A 342 -19.57 5.17 1.22
N LEU A 343 -20.36 5.31 2.28
CA LEU A 343 -20.87 6.60 2.75
C LEU A 343 -19.77 7.45 3.41
N ILE A 344 -18.85 6.84 4.17
CA ILE A 344 -17.69 7.52 4.75
C ILE A 344 -16.81 8.08 3.63
N THR A 345 -16.45 7.25 2.65
CA THR A 345 -15.66 7.66 1.49
C THR A 345 -16.35 8.77 0.70
N ALA A 346 -17.66 8.64 0.44
CA ALA A 346 -18.42 9.69 -0.24
C ALA A 346 -18.46 11.02 0.56
N THR A 347 -18.60 10.94 1.88
CA THR A 347 -18.58 12.11 2.77
C THR A 347 -17.21 12.77 2.79
N LEU A 348 -16.14 11.99 2.93
CA LEU A 348 -14.76 12.50 2.91
C LEU A 348 -14.42 13.18 1.60
N ARG A 349 -14.77 12.56 0.46
CA ARG A 349 -14.56 13.15 -0.87
C ARG A 349 -15.22 14.53 -1.03
N HIS A 350 -16.35 14.78 -0.37
CA HIS A 350 -17.08 16.04 -0.49
C HIS A 350 -16.68 17.08 0.58
N GLU A 351 -16.58 16.66 1.84
CA GLU A 351 -16.30 17.57 2.98
C GLU A 351 -14.81 17.87 3.13
N MET A 352 -13.94 16.88 2.90
CA MET A 352 -12.49 16.97 3.10
C MET A 352 -11.73 16.27 1.96
N PRO A 353 -11.80 16.78 0.72
CA PRO A 353 -11.18 16.14 -0.45
C PRO A 353 -9.66 16.01 -0.31
N GLU A 354 -9.00 16.96 0.34
CA GLU A 354 -7.55 16.92 0.59
C GLU A 354 -7.16 15.72 1.47
N LEU A 355 -7.96 15.41 2.49
CA LEU A 355 -7.68 14.31 3.41
C LEU A 355 -7.89 12.94 2.74
N GLU A 356 -8.87 12.83 1.84
CA GLU A 356 -9.07 11.62 1.03
C GLU A 356 -7.95 11.44 -0.01
N ALA A 357 -7.50 12.52 -0.66
CA ALA A 357 -6.37 12.47 -1.58
C ALA A 357 -5.07 12.11 -0.85
N GLU A 358 -4.85 12.66 0.35
CA GLU A 358 -3.73 12.30 1.21
C GLU A 358 -3.83 10.82 1.62
N HIS A 359 -5.01 10.33 2.03
CA HIS A 359 -5.24 8.93 2.37
C HIS A 359 -4.86 7.99 1.22
N GLY A 360 -5.37 8.24 0.01
CA GLY A 360 -5.04 7.45 -1.17
C GLY A 360 -3.54 7.47 -1.51
N SER A 361 -2.88 8.63 -1.38
CA SER A 361 -1.44 8.77 -1.60
C SER A 361 -0.62 8.01 -0.55
N LEU A 362 -0.97 8.15 0.73
CA LEU A 362 -0.26 7.49 1.84
C LEU A 362 -0.36 5.97 1.75
N ILE A 363 -1.49 5.42 1.32
CA ILE A 363 -1.60 3.96 1.20
C ILE A 363 -0.81 3.44 -0.01
N LYS A 364 -0.78 4.17 -1.14
CA LYS A 364 0.11 3.85 -2.26
C LYS A 364 1.59 3.91 -1.86
N GLN A 365 1.98 4.93 -1.11
CA GLN A 365 3.33 5.04 -0.54
C GLN A 365 3.61 3.91 0.44
N ARG A 366 2.65 3.50 1.28
CA ARG A 366 2.80 2.36 2.19
C ARG A 366 3.09 1.07 1.44
N ALA A 367 2.35 0.77 0.38
CA ALA A 367 2.55 -0.43 -0.44
C ALA A 367 3.92 -0.41 -1.14
N LYS A 368 4.29 0.73 -1.75
CA LYS A 368 5.59 0.90 -2.41
C LYS A 368 6.77 0.79 -1.43
N ASN A 369 6.68 1.47 -0.28
CA ASN A 369 7.73 1.43 0.73
C ASN A 369 7.92 0.03 1.31
N ALA A 370 6.86 -0.78 1.42
CA ALA A 370 6.98 -2.16 1.88
C ALA A 370 7.86 -3.00 0.95
N LEU A 371 7.67 -2.85 -0.37
CA LEU A 371 8.51 -3.52 -1.38
C LEU A 371 9.94 -2.99 -1.40
N GLU A 372 10.12 -1.67 -1.31
CA GLU A 372 11.46 -1.05 -1.29
C GLU A 372 12.25 -1.45 -0.04
N ILE A 373 11.59 -1.52 1.12
CA ILE A 373 12.21 -2.00 2.36
C ILE A 373 12.70 -3.43 2.19
N GLN A 374 11.89 -4.33 1.63
CA GLN A 374 12.30 -5.71 1.39
C GLN A 374 13.50 -5.79 0.43
N SER A 375 13.46 -5.06 -0.69
CA SER A 375 14.57 -5.05 -1.65
C SER A 375 15.86 -4.50 -1.06
N LEU A 376 15.80 -3.48 -0.21
CA LEU A 376 16.98 -2.91 0.44
C LEU A 376 17.50 -3.83 1.54
N GLU A 377 16.63 -4.52 2.26
CA GLU A 377 17.03 -5.55 3.23
C GLU A 377 17.82 -6.68 2.54
N ASP A 378 17.34 -7.15 1.39
CA ASP A 378 18.04 -8.17 0.59
C ASP A 378 19.40 -7.68 0.10
N GLN A 379 19.50 -6.42 -0.34
CA GLN A 379 20.76 -5.80 -0.73
C GLN A 379 21.75 -5.67 0.44
N VAL A 380 21.27 -5.27 1.62
CA VAL A 380 22.10 -5.19 2.83
C VAL A 380 22.60 -6.57 3.24
N LEU A 381 21.75 -7.60 3.19
CA LEU A 381 22.15 -8.98 3.48
C LEU A 381 23.19 -9.49 2.47
N HIS A 382 23.01 -9.18 1.19
CA HIS A 382 23.97 -9.53 0.14
C HIS A 382 25.32 -8.83 0.35
N ALA A 383 25.32 -7.54 0.69
CA ALA A 383 26.51 -6.77 1.00
C ALA A 383 27.28 -7.36 2.19
N ILE A 384 26.57 -7.72 3.28
CA ILE A 384 27.19 -8.36 4.46
C ILE A 384 27.83 -9.71 4.09
N ASN A 385 27.22 -10.49 3.18
CA ASN A 385 27.70 -11.82 2.82
C ASN A 385 28.85 -11.82 1.80
N THR A 386 28.88 -10.82 0.91
CA THR A 386 29.80 -10.81 -0.25
C THR A 386 31.03 -9.93 -0.04
N THR A 387 30.91 -8.90 0.81
CA THR A 387 31.87 -7.80 0.85
C THR A 387 32.86 -7.94 2.02
N SER A 388 34.14 -7.64 1.79
CA SER A 388 35.16 -7.53 2.84
C SER A 388 34.93 -6.31 3.73
N THR A 389 35.39 -6.35 4.98
CA THR A 389 35.14 -5.32 6.03
C THR A 389 35.43 -3.87 5.64
N GLU A 390 36.30 -3.64 4.65
CA GLU A 390 36.66 -2.29 4.18
C GLU A 390 35.63 -1.69 3.22
N ALA A 391 35.06 -2.46 2.31
CA ALA A 391 34.05 -1.96 1.36
C ALA A 391 32.65 -1.79 2.02
N LEU A 392 32.36 -2.52 3.10
CA LEU A 392 31.15 -2.32 3.91
C LEU A 392 31.10 -0.92 4.58
N LEU A 393 32.28 -0.33 4.87
CA LEU A 393 32.37 1.04 5.40
C LEU A 393 32.13 2.09 4.32
N GLU A 394 32.46 1.78 3.06
CA GLU A 394 32.23 2.65 1.90
C GLU A 394 30.76 2.57 1.42
N GLU A 395 30.10 1.41 1.52
CA GLU A 395 28.68 1.18 1.21
C GLU A 395 27.68 1.79 2.24
N SER A 396 28.09 2.82 2.97
CA SER A 396 27.27 3.50 3.98
C SER A 396 25.97 4.13 3.42
N GLU A 397 25.87 4.33 2.10
CA GLU A 397 24.68 4.91 1.45
C GLU A 397 23.46 3.99 1.49
N VAL A 398 23.61 2.70 1.18
CA VAL A 398 22.52 1.72 1.20
C VAL A 398 21.90 1.64 2.60
N PHE A 399 22.77 1.70 3.60
CA PHE A 399 22.37 1.65 4.99
C PHE A 399 21.66 2.92 5.46
N ASN A 400 22.16 4.09 5.08
CA ASN A 400 21.49 5.37 5.35
C ASN A 400 20.12 5.43 4.65
N MET A 401 20.01 4.85 3.45
CA MET A 401 18.75 4.77 2.71
C MET A 401 17.73 3.86 3.41
N LEU A 402 18.16 2.70 3.93
CA LEU A 402 17.30 1.81 4.71
C LEU A 402 16.75 2.51 5.95
N VAL A 403 17.60 3.19 6.73
CA VAL A 403 17.18 3.93 7.93
C VAL A 403 16.20 5.04 7.58
N ALA A 404 16.45 5.78 6.50
CA ALA A 404 15.56 6.85 6.04
C ALA A 404 14.19 6.30 5.62
N LEU A 405 14.14 5.18 4.89
CA LEU A 405 12.90 4.55 4.46
C LEU A 405 12.11 3.94 5.61
N GLN A 406 12.77 3.35 6.61
CA GLN A 406 12.11 2.88 7.83
C GLN A 406 11.48 4.03 8.62
N ALA A 407 12.20 5.14 8.78
CA ALA A 407 11.66 6.33 9.44
C ALA A 407 10.44 6.89 8.68
N SER A 408 10.51 6.90 7.35
CA SER A 408 9.39 7.26 6.46
C SER A 408 8.19 6.31 6.66
N ALA A 409 8.40 5.00 6.68
CA ALA A 409 7.33 4.01 6.89
C ALA A 409 6.63 4.17 8.26
N TYR A 410 7.39 4.46 9.33
CA TYR A 410 6.81 4.76 10.63
C TYR A 410 5.99 6.05 10.63
N ALA A 411 6.47 7.10 9.93
CA ALA A 411 5.74 8.34 9.76
C ALA A 411 4.43 8.13 8.98
N ILE A 412 4.44 7.33 7.91
CA ILE A 412 3.23 6.97 7.16
C ILE A 412 2.23 6.22 8.04
N LYS A 413 2.69 5.25 8.84
CA LYS A 413 1.82 4.50 9.76
C LYS A 413 1.07 5.42 10.72
N SER A 414 1.76 6.40 11.31
CA SER A 414 1.12 7.35 12.23
C SER A 414 0.14 8.30 11.51
N LYS A 415 0.45 8.72 10.28
CA LYS A 415 -0.48 9.54 9.47
C LYS A 415 -1.74 8.76 9.07
N VAL A 416 -1.61 7.52 8.61
CA VAL A 416 -2.76 6.66 8.27
C VAL A 416 -3.67 6.46 9.49
N HIS A 417 -3.08 6.20 10.66
CA HIS A 417 -3.86 6.04 11.89
C HIS A 417 -4.71 7.28 12.23
N ARG A 418 -4.19 8.51 12.02
CA ARG A 418 -4.96 9.75 12.23
C ARG A 418 -6.17 9.86 11.28
N ILE A 419 -6.04 9.34 10.06
CA ILE A 419 -7.12 9.34 9.07
C ILE A 419 -8.18 8.30 9.45
N GLU A 420 -7.76 7.10 9.86
CA GLU A 420 -8.65 6.04 10.38
C GLU A 420 -9.46 6.53 11.60
N ASP A 421 -8.84 7.24 12.53
CA ASP A 421 -9.54 7.84 13.67
C ASP A 421 -10.57 8.89 13.24
N SER A 422 -10.26 9.65 12.20
CA SER A 422 -11.21 10.63 11.63
C SER A 422 -12.39 9.93 10.95
N GLN A 423 -12.15 8.83 10.22
CA GLN A 423 -13.19 7.97 9.64
C GLN A 423 -14.10 7.35 10.70
N ARG A 424 -13.53 6.85 11.81
CA ARG A 424 -14.30 6.31 12.94
C ARG A 424 -15.25 7.35 13.53
N ARG A 425 -14.77 8.58 13.72
CA ARG A 425 -15.63 9.68 14.20
C ARG A 425 -16.78 9.98 13.25
N ILE A 426 -16.53 10.01 11.93
CA ILE A 426 -17.60 10.21 10.93
C ILE A 426 -18.61 9.06 10.98
N ASN A 427 -18.14 7.83 11.15
CA ASN A 427 -18.99 6.66 11.27
C ASN A 427 -19.97 6.77 12.44
N ASP A 428 -19.46 7.11 13.63
CA ASP A 428 -20.26 7.09 14.86
C ASP A 428 -21.32 8.21 14.88
N TYR A 429 -21.00 9.40 14.37
CA TYR A 429 -21.91 10.55 14.42
C TYR A 429 -22.92 10.61 13.28
N PHE A 430 -22.57 10.09 12.09
CA PHE A 430 -23.36 10.29 10.87
C PHE A 430 -23.73 8.98 10.18
N VAL A 431 -22.71 8.24 9.74
CA VAL A 431 -22.92 7.17 8.78
C VAL A 431 -23.63 5.97 9.38
N SER A 432 -23.36 5.62 10.64
CA SER A 432 -24.07 4.54 11.34
C SER A 432 -25.59 4.76 11.38
N ARG A 433 -26.02 6.03 11.51
CA ARG A 433 -27.43 6.44 11.54
C ARG A 433 -28.04 6.48 10.15
N VAL A 434 -27.30 6.95 9.15
CA VAL A 434 -27.79 7.06 7.77
C VAL A 434 -27.84 5.70 7.06
N ALA A 435 -26.83 4.86 7.25
CA ALA A 435 -26.73 3.55 6.60
C ALA A 435 -27.93 2.66 6.93
N ILE A 436 -28.50 2.76 8.13
CA ILE A 436 -29.66 1.96 8.52
C ILE A 436 -30.90 2.28 7.67
N LEU A 437 -31.03 3.52 7.19
CA LEU A 437 -32.19 3.99 6.44
C LEU A 437 -32.26 3.32 5.05
N PHE A 438 -31.12 3.00 4.45
CA PHE A 438 -31.09 2.21 3.21
C PHE A 438 -31.69 0.82 3.43
N PHE A 439 -31.36 0.16 4.53
CA PHE A 439 -31.93 -1.16 4.83
C PHE A 439 -33.42 -1.08 5.14
N VAL A 440 -33.91 0.04 5.69
CA VAL A 440 -35.35 0.28 5.82
C VAL A 440 -36.03 0.36 4.45
N LEU A 441 -35.41 1.04 3.47
CA LEU A 441 -35.93 1.05 2.10
C LEU A 441 -35.93 -0.34 1.46
N GLN A 442 -34.92 -1.16 1.74
CA GLN A 442 -34.90 -2.55 1.26
C GLN A 442 -35.98 -3.41 1.94
N ASP A 443 -36.23 -3.20 3.23
CA ASP A 443 -37.29 -3.88 3.98
C ASP A 443 -38.70 -3.54 3.41
N MET A 444 -38.88 -2.38 2.74
CA MET A 444 -40.16 -2.03 2.09
C MET A 444 -40.55 -2.99 0.96
N ALA A 445 -39.59 -3.68 0.34
CA ALA A 445 -39.87 -4.71 -0.66
C ALA A 445 -40.67 -5.89 -0.07
N LEU A 446 -40.58 -6.11 1.26
CA LEU A 446 -41.38 -7.11 1.97
C LEU A 446 -42.85 -6.69 2.13
N VAL A 447 -43.13 -5.38 2.13
CA VAL A 447 -44.50 -4.86 2.17
C VAL A 447 -45.14 -5.03 0.81
N ARG A 448 -44.47 -4.54 -0.25
CA ARG A 448 -44.86 -4.77 -1.64
C ARG A 448 -43.63 -4.97 -2.51
N HIS A 449 -43.68 -5.97 -3.38
CA HIS A 449 -42.59 -6.29 -4.29
C HIS A 449 -42.23 -5.14 -5.25
N THR A 450 -43.14 -4.19 -5.47
CA THR A 450 -42.91 -2.99 -6.30
C THR A 450 -41.99 -1.96 -5.64
N TYR A 451 -41.82 -2.02 -4.32
CA TYR A 451 -40.99 -1.08 -3.56
C TYR A 451 -39.53 -1.51 -3.58
N GLN A 452 -38.90 -1.35 -4.74
CA GLN A 452 -37.49 -1.65 -4.95
C GLN A 452 -36.72 -0.35 -5.20
N PHE A 453 -35.73 -0.11 -4.34
CA PHE A 453 -34.85 1.05 -4.45
C PHE A 453 -33.43 0.56 -4.75
N SER A 454 -32.79 1.14 -5.76
CA SER A 454 -31.40 0.81 -6.09
C SER A 454 -30.43 1.52 -5.15
N LEU A 455 -29.28 0.88 -4.90
CA LEU A 455 -28.19 1.52 -4.15
C LEU A 455 -27.70 2.79 -4.87
N ARG A 456 -27.67 2.77 -6.20
CA ARG A 456 -27.29 3.93 -7.02
C ARG A 456 -28.18 5.14 -6.74
N TRP A 457 -29.51 4.96 -6.68
CA TRP A 457 -30.43 6.04 -6.35
C TRP A 457 -30.17 6.60 -4.94
N PHE A 458 -29.99 5.73 -3.95
CA PHE A 458 -29.67 6.13 -2.57
C PHE A 458 -28.37 6.94 -2.50
N MET A 459 -27.31 6.48 -3.18
CA MET A 459 -26.02 7.15 -3.22
C MET A 459 -26.08 8.50 -3.95
N THR A 460 -26.87 8.62 -5.02
CA THR A 460 -27.11 9.92 -5.69
C THR A 460 -27.80 10.88 -4.73
N LEU A 461 -28.89 10.45 -4.08
CA LEU A 461 -29.61 11.29 -3.12
C LEU A 461 -28.73 11.73 -1.94
N PHE A 462 -27.83 10.85 -1.51
CA PHE A 462 -26.85 11.16 -0.46
C PHE A 462 -25.85 12.23 -0.89
N LYS A 463 -25.33 12.14 -2.12
CA LYS A 463 -24.46 13.19 -2.71
C LYS A 463 -25.20 14.51 -2.84
N ASP A 464 -26.47 14.49 -3.25
CA ASP A 464 -27.28 15.70 -3.37
C ASP A 464 -27.52 16.35 -2.01
N ALA A 465 -27.75 15.57 -0.95
CA ALA A 465 -27.87 16.07 0.42
C ALA A 465 -26.57 16.71 0.93
N LEU A 466 -25.41 16.17 0.56
CA LEU A 466 -24.11 16.75 0.87
C LEU A 466 -23.90 18.12 0.21
N VAL A 467 -24.39 18.30 -1.02
CA VAL A 467 -24.26 19.55 -1.78
C VAL A 467 -25.28 20.62 -1.34
N THR A 468 -26.51 20.19 -1.05
CA THR A 468 -27.65 21.09 -0.78
C THR A 468 -27.55 21.76 0.60
N LEU A 469 -26.91 21.11 1.58
CA LEU A 469 -26.76 21.65 2.92
C LEU A 469 -25.70 22.78 2.95
N PRO A 470 -26.05 24.01 3.37
CA PRO A 470 -25.10 25.11 3.49
C PRO A 470 -24.01 24.82 4.51
N ARG A 471 -22.79 25.30 4.24
CA ARG A 471 -21.60 25.08 5.09
C ARG A 471 -21.55 25.94 6.36
N ALA A 472 -22.67 26.11 7.07
CA ALA A 472 -22.77 27.03 8.21
C ALA A 472 -22.18 26.47 9.52
N ASN A 473 -22.35 25.16 9.78
CA ASN A 473 -21.90 24.50 11.00
C ASN A 473 -20.56 23.76 10.78
N THR A 474 -19.77 23.54 11.85
CA THR A 474 -18.49 22.82 11.78
C THR A 474 -18.49 21.56 12.64
N GLY A 475 -17.73 20.53 12.22
CA GLY A 475 -17.54 19.31 13.00
C GLY A 475 -18.82 18.51 13.24
N LYS A 476 -19.12 18.21 14.51
CA LYS A 476 -20.22 17.29 14.91
C LYS A 476 -21.60 17.86 14.60
N ASP A 477 -21.82 19.15 14.87
CA ASP A 477 -23.13 19.79 14.68
C ASP A 477 -23.54 19.80 13.20
N ARG A 478 -22.56 19.86 12.30
CA ARG A 478 -22.79 19.70 10.87
C ARG A 478 -23.21 18.28 10.50
N LEU A 479 -22.54 17.27 11.04
CA LEU A 479 -22.89 15.87 10.79
C LEU A 479 -24.31 15.55 11.27
N GLU A 480 -24.72 16.10 12.42
CA GLU A 480 -26.10 15.97 12.92
C GLU A 480 -27.11 16.69 12.02
N SER A 481 -26.81 17.93 11.61
CA SER A 481 -27.66 18.70 10.69
C SER A 481 -27.84 17.96 9.35
N LEU A 482 -26.76 17.38 8.83
CA LEU A 482 -26.75 16.58 7.61
C LEU A 482 -27.58 15.30 7.75
N THR A 483 -27.54 14.66 8.92
CA THR A 483 -28.37 13.49 9.22
C THR A 483 -29.86 13.83 9.09
N GLY A 484 -30.30 14.94 9.72
CA GLY A 484 -31.69 15.39 9.66
C GLY A 484 -32.11 15.79 8.24
N HIS A 485 -31.25 16.52 7.53
CA HIS A 485 -31.50 16.94 6.15
C HIS A 485 -31.62 15.75 5.20
N PHE A 486 -30.68 14.79 5.29
CA PHE A 486 -30.72 13.58 4.49
C PHE A 486 -31.97 12.74 4.80
N ALA A 487 -32.34 12.57 6.06
CA ALA A 487 -33.54 11.83 6.43
C ALA A 487 -34.82 12.46 5.84
N GLY A 488 -34.91 13.79 5.84
CA GLY A 488 -36.02 14.52 5.20
C GLY A 488 -36.06 14.34 3.69
N MET A 489 -34.90 14.43 3.02
CA MET A 489 -34.77 14.18 1.58
C MET A 489 -35.11 12.74 1.21
N LEU A 490 -34.64 11.77 2.00
CA LEU A 490 -34.91 10.35 1.81
C LEU A 490 -36.40 10.06 1.94
N TYR A 491 -37.03 10.58 2.99
CA TYR A 491 -38.47 10.44 3.18
C TYR A 491 -39.24 11.09 2.02
N GLY A 492 -38.92 12.33 1.67
CA GLY A 492 -39.59 13.04 0.57
C GLY A 492 -39.42 12.36 -0.79
N GLY A 493 -38.24 11.78 -1.06
CA GLY A 493 -37.96 11.03 -2.28
C GLY A 493 -38.71 9.70 -2.33
N ALA A 494 -38.63 8.90 -1.26
CA ALA A 494 -39.28 7.60 -1.18
C ALA A 494 -40.82 7.74 -1.13
N ALA A 495 -41.35 8.67 -0.33
CA ALA A 495 -42.79 8.87 -0.16
C ALA A 495 -43.51 9.24 -1.47
N ARG A 496 -42.83 9.82 -2.46
CA ARG A 496 -43.43 10.06 -3.80
C ARG A 496 -43.73 8.76 -4.56
N SER A 497 -42.98 7.70 -4.27
CA SER A 497 -43.14 6.38 -4.90
C SER A 497 -44.04 5.42 -4.11
N LEU A 498 -44.35 5.76 -2.85
CA LEU A 498 -45.18 4.94 -1.96
C LEU A 498 -46.66 5.32 -2.10
N PHE A 499 -47.55 4.33 -1.90
CA PHE A 499 -48.98 4.58 -1.78
C PHE A 499 -49.28 5.30 -0.46
N GLU A 500 -50.38 6.06 -0.41
CA GLU A 500 -50.74 6.86 0.76
C GLU A 500 -50.83 6.02 2.05
N GLU A 501 -51.35 4.80 1.93
CA GLU A 501 -51.48 3.82 3.03
C GLU A 501 -50.12 3.43 3.65
N ASP A 502 -49.07 3.37 2.82
CA ASP A 502 -47.76 2.86 3.20
C ASP A 502 -46.79 3.96 3.66
N LYS A 503 -47.14 5.24 3.49
CA LYS A 503 -46.30 6.40 3.89
C LYS A 503 -46.13 6.49 5.40
N LEU A 504 -47.21 6.36 6.17
CA LEU A 504 -47.17 6.45 7.63
C LEU A 504 -46.40 5.27 8.26
N PRO A 505 -46.65 4.00 7.88
CA PRO A 505 -45.83 2.87 8.32
C PRO A 505 -44.34 3.07 8.00
N PHE A 506 -44.02 3.58 6.82
CA PHE A 506 -42.64 3.87 6.43
C PHE A 506 -42.01 4.95 7.31
N ALA A 507 -42.72 6.04 7.62
CA ALA A 507 -42.24 7.10 8.51
C ALA A 507 -41.94 6.57 9.92
N VAL A 508 -42.85 5.76 10.48
CA VAL A 508 -42.68 5.16 11.81
C VAL A 508 -41.51 4.19 11.83
N LEU A 509 -41.35 3.37 10.79
CA LEU A 509 -40.25 2.41 10.68
C LEU A 509 -38.89 3.12 10.55
N MET A 510 -38.81 4.18 9.73
CA MET A 510 -37.63 5.05 9.62
C MET A 510 -37.26 5.64 10.99
N LEU A 511 -38.22 6.20 11.71
CA LEU A 511 -38.01 6.79 13.04
C LEU A 511 -37.51 5.76 14.05
N ALA A 512 -38.19 4.61 14.18
CA ALA A 512 -37.82 3.57 15.14
C ALA A 512 -36.39 3.06 14.90
N ARG A 513 -36.02 2.84 13.63
CA ARG A 513 -34.67 2.37 13.26
C ARG A 513 -33.61 3.45 13.47
N TYR A 514 -33.95 4.70 13.21
CA TYR A 514 -33.08 5.84 13.49
C TYR A 514 -32.80 6.00 14.99
N MET A 515 -33.82 5.89 15.85
CA MET A 515 -33.68 5.97 17.31
C MET A 515 -32.83 4.81 17.86
N LEU A 516 -33.01 3.60 17.33
CA LEU A 516 -32.18 2.44 17.66
C LEU A 516 -30.71 2.66 17.27
N ALA A 517 -30.45 3.19 16.07
CA ALA A 517 -29.09 3.49 15.62
C ALA A 517 -28.44 4.61 16.44
N SER A 518 -29.23 5.58 16.89
CA SER A 518 -28.77 6.70 17.73
C SER A 518 -28.62 6.34 19.21
N GLN A 519 -28.87 5.08 19.60
CA GLN A 519 -28.87 4.60 20.99
C GLN A 519 -29.84 5.36 21.92
N GLN A 520 -30.86 6.00 21.35
CA GLN A 520 -31.87 6.75 22.12
C GLN A 520 -33.03 5.86 22.60
N CYS A 521 -33.11 4.63 22.08
CA CYS A 521 -34.19 3.70 22.36
C CYS A 521 -33.64 2.27 22.41
N ASN A 522 -34.15 1.47 23.34
CA ASN A 522 -33.82 0.06 23.44
C ASN A 522 -34.62 -0.77 22.43
N LYS A 523 -34.11 -1.96 22.07
CA LYS A 523 -34.81 -2.86 21.13
C LYS A 523 -36.22 -3.23 21.63
N GLU A 524 -36.39 -3.36 22.94
CA GLU A 524 -37.69 -3.66 23.56
C GLU A 524 -38.67 -2.49 23.45
N GLU A 525 -38.21 -1.26 23.68
CA GLU A 525 -39.00 -0.04 23.53
C GLU A 525 -39.40 0.20 22.06
N ALA A 526 -38.48 -0.02 21.13
CA ALA A 526 -38.78 0.06 19.71
C ALA A 526 -39.78 -1.02 19.27
N ASN A 527 -39.65 -2.24 19.80
CA ASN A 527 -40.63 -3.29 19.56
C ASN A 527 -41.99 -2.94 20.18
N LEU A 528 -42.02 -2.34 21.36
CA LEU A 528 -43.25 -1.86 21.98
C LEU A 528 -43.93 -0.77 21.12
N LEU A 529 -43.16 0.14 20.54
CA LEU A 529 -43.67 1.17 19.62
C LEU A 529 -44.24 0.56 18.33
N LEU A 530 -43.55 -0.43 17.76
CA LEU A 530 -43.94 -1.05 16.48
C LEU A 530 -45.08 -2.07 16.61
N PHE A 531 -45.16 -2.78 17.74
CA PHE A 531 -46.07 -3.93 17.91
C PHE A 531 -47.10 -3.72 19.03
N GLY A 532 -47.00 -2.65 19.81
CA GLY A 532 -47.80 -2.46 21.02
C GLY A 532 -47.44 -3.46 22.12
N ARG A 533 -48.22 -3.48 23.21
CA ARG A 533 -48.13 -4.54 24.22
C ARG A 533 -48.69 -5.84 23.64
N SER A 534 -47.82 -6.71 23.15
CA SER A 534 -48.21 -8.06 22.71
C SER A 534 -48.10 -9.05 23.88
N GLU A 535 -49.21 -9.63 24.32
CA GLU A 535 -49.21 -10.72 25.30
C GLU A 535 -48.80 -12.08 24.69
N GLN A 536 -48.69 -12.20 23.35
CA GLN A 536 -48.37 -13.48 22.69
C GLN A 536 -47.47 -13.34 21.44
N GLY A 537 -46.25 -13.87 21.56
CA GLY A 537 -45.43 -14.37 20.45
C GLY A 537 -44.64 -13.35 19.63
N LYS A 538 -43.45 -13.78 19.16
CA LYS A 538 -42.46 -12.97 18.44
C LYS A 538 -43.03 -12.23 17.21
N PRO A 539 -42.55 -11.01 16.89
CA PRO A 539 -43.17 -10.16 15.88
C PRO A 539 -42.67 -10.45 14.46
N SER A 540 -43.57 -10.44 13.48
CA SER A 540 -43.28 -10.43 12.04
C SER A 540 -44.04 -9.28 11.35
N LEU A 541 -43.41 -8.64 10.35
CA LEU A 541 -43.92 -7.51 9.55
C LEU A 541 -45.34 -7.70 8.99
N ALA A 542 -45.75 -8.94 8.74
CA ALA A 542 -47.08 -9.29 8.21
C ALA A 542 -48.27 -8.90 9.11
N ARG A 543 -48.06 -8.58 10.39
CA ARG A 543 -49.18 -8.25 11.30
C ARG A 543 -49.73 -6.82 11.12
N LEU A 544 -49.00 -5.92 10.44
CA LEU A 544 -49.43 -4.54 10.24
C LEU A 544 -50.60 -4.40 9.24
N THR A 545 -50.76 -5.35 8.31
CA THR A 545 -51.83 -5.30 7.28
C THR A 545 -53.15 -5.90 7.76
N ASP A 546 -53.13 -6.79 8.76
CA ASP A 546 -54.31 -7.58 9.12
C ASP A 546 -55.17 -6.95 10.22
N GLN A 547 -54.59 -6.07 11.05
CA GLN A 547 -55.34 -5.37 12.11
C GLN A 547 -56.12 -4.15 11.62
N SER A 548 -55.71 -3.50 10.52
CA SER A 548 -56.47 -2.37 9.95
C SER A 548 -57.84 -2.80 9.41
N ARG A 549 -57.99 -4.05 8.98
CA ARG A 549 -59.28 -4.63 8.55
C ARG A 549 -60.28 -4.89 9.68
N ARG A 550 -59.84 -4.93 10.95
CA ARG A 550 -60.76 -5.14 12.09
C ARG A 550 -61.30 -3.85 12.69
N LEU A 551 -60.70 -2.70 12.36
CA LEU A 551 -61.10 -1.40 12.89
C LEU A 551 -62.13 -0.68 12.01
N THR A 552 -62.26 -1.06 10.73
CA THR A 552 -63.37 -0.63 9.87
C THR A 552 -64.48 -1.66 9.94
N GLY A 553 -65.41 -1.48 10.88
CA GLY A 553 -66.61 -2.30 11.01
C GLY A 553 -67.45 -2.26 9.74
N ALA A 554 -67.30 -3.25 8.88
CA ALA A 554 -68.30 -3.66 7.92
C ALA A 554 -68.63 -5.12 8.21
N GLN A 555 -69.76 -5.35 8.87
CA GLN A 555 -70.33 -6.70 8.97
C GLN A 555 -70.79 -7.15 7.57
N PRO A 556 -70.47 -8.38 7.15
CA PRO A 556 -71.08 -8.94 5.97
C PRO A 556 -72.55 -9.26 6.26
N SER A 557 -73.43 -8.77 5.39
CA SER A 557 -74.77 -9.35 5.18
C SER A 557 -74.72 -10.27 3.97
#